data_AF-A0A835H7X7-F1
#
_entry.id   AF-A0A835H7X7-F1
#
_cell.length_a   1.000
_cell.length_b   1.000
_cell.length_c   1.000
_cell.angle_alpha   90.00
_cell.angle_beta   90.00
_cell.angle_gamma   90.00
#
_symmetry.space_group_name_H-M   'P 1'
#
loop_
_entity.id
_entity.type
_entity.pdbx_description
1 polymer ?
#
loop_
_entity_poly.entity_id
_entity_poly.type
_entity_poly.pdbx_seq_one_letter_code
_entity_poly.pdbx_strand_id
1 'polypeptide(L)'
;MDGAKGMIREAIGEKLHVSSSSPSDTIIYIADLGCSVKQNTFLAIQTIVKAIECKFQSQGLGPPTPEFQVFFSDQVSDDFNKLFTSLSPKDNILQ
;
A
#
# COMPACT_ATOMS: atom_id res chain seq x y z
N MET A 1 12.65 11.67 5.13
CA MET A 1 11.84 10.43 5.07
C MET A 1 10.49 10.62 5.73
N ASP A 2 10.42 11.20 6.94
CA ASP A 2 9.13 11.37 7.65
C ASP A 2 8.16 12.37 7.00
N GLY A 3 8.68 13.42 6.37
CA GLY A 3 7.83 14.36 5.61
C GLY A 3 7.07 13.68 4.46
N ALA A 4 7.72 12.78 3.72
CA ALA A 4 7.09 12.05 2.62
C ALA A 4 5.98 11.11 3.12
N LYS A 5 6.21 10.43 4.26
CA LYS A 5 5.18 9.60 4.89
C LYS A 5 3.98 10.44 5.35
N GLY A 6 4.23 11.63 5.90
CA GLY A 6 3.19 12.58 6.28
C GLY A 6 2.27 12.94 5.11
N MET A 7 2.87 13.32 3.97
CA MET A 7 2.11 13.67 2.76
C MET A 7 1.26 12.51 2.23
N ILE A 8 1.76 11.26 2.26
CA ILE A 8 0.98 10.09 1.85
C ILE A 8 -0.25 9.91 2.76
N ARG A 9 -0.07 10.03 4.08
CA ARG A 9 -1.16 9.88 5.05
C ARG A 9 -2.23 10.95 4.89
N GLU A 10 -1.81 12.19 4.69
CA GLU A 10 -2.69 13.33 4.42
C GLU A 10 -3.47 13.11 3.12
N ALA A 11 -2.78 12.79 2.02
CA ALA A 11 -3.41 12.56 0.72
C ALA A 11 -4.45 11.43 0.77
N ILE A 12 -4.15 10.31 1.45
CA ILE A 12 -5.12 9.22 1.63
C ILE A 12 -6.29 9.67 2.52
N GLY A 13 -6.01 10.39 3.61
CA GLY A 13 -7.02 10.93 4.50
C GLY A 13 -8.03 11.84 3.78
N GLU A 14 -7.55 12.68 2.86
CA GLU A 14 -8.37 13.66 2.15
C GLU A 14 -9.02 13.10 0.88
N LYS A 15 -8.30 12.29 0.10
CA LYS A 15 -8.70 11.94 -1.27
C LYS A 15 -9.26 10.53 -1.41
N LEU A 16 -8.92 9.60 -0.52
CA LEU A 16 -9.49 8.25 -0.59
C LEU A 16 -10.92 8.27 -0.07
N HIS A 17 -11.87 8.07 -0.98
CA HIS A 17 -13.26 7.84 -0.65
C HIS A 17 -13.48 6.36 -0.35
N VAL A 18 -13.98 6.07 0.84
CA VAL A 18 -14.35 4.72 1.29
C VAL A 18 -15.87 4.71 1.44
N SER A 19 -16.53 3.82 0.72
CA SER A 19 -17.97 3.57 0.84
C SER A 19 -18.29 2.79 2.11
N SER A 20 -19.55 2.80 2.55
CA SER A 20 -20.01 2.06 3.73
C SER A 20 -20.04 0.54 3.57
N SER A 21 -19.33 -0.01 2.59
CA SER A 21 -19.17 -1.46 2.43
C SER A 21 -18.31 -2.02 3.55
N SER A 22 -18.56 -3.28 3.91
CA SER A 22 -17.69 -4.00 4.85
C SER A 22 -16.26 -4.01 4.29
N PRO A 23 -15.24 -3.72 5.12
CA PRO A 23 -13.85 -3.81 4.66
C PRO A 23 -13.52 -5.22 4.14
N SER A 24 -14.08 -6.27 4.74
CA SER A 24 -13.86 -7.67 4.36
C SER A 24 -14.25 -8.01 2.92
N ASP A 25 -15.21 -7.25 2.37
CA ASP A 25 -15.73 -7.46 1.01
C ASP A 25 -15.07 -6.50 0.01
N THR A 26 -14.06 -5.74 0.47
CA THR A 26 -13.40 -4.69 -0.31
C THR A 26 -11.98 -5.13 -0.66
N ILE A 27 -11.66 -5.07 -1.96
CA ILE A 27 -10.28 -5.19 -2.47
C ILE A 27 -9.79 -3.79 -2.84
N ILE A 28 -8.64 -3.40 -2.29
CA ILE A 28 -7.97 -2.14 -2.61
C ILE A 28 -6.79 -2.42 -3.54
N TYR A 29 -6.83 -1.80 -4.71
CA TYR A 29 -5.76 -1.87 -5.69
C TYR A 29 -4.78 -0.71 -5.51
N ILE A 30 -3.49 -1.02 -5.38
CA ILE A 30 -2.41 -0.04 -5.26
C ILE A 30 -1.44 -0.25 -6.41
N ALA A 31 -1.04 0.82 -7.10
CA ALA A 31 -0.01 0.77 -8.13
C ALA A 31 1.15 1.68 -7.76
N ASP A 32 2.36 1.13 -7.74
CA ASP A 32 3.60 1.90 -7.66
C ASP A 32 4.20 2.04 -9.06
N LEU A 33 4.30 3.29 -9.53
CA LEU A 33 4.72 3.65 -10.88
C LEU A 33 6.13 4.26 -10.82
N GLY A 34 7.13 3.56 -11.37
CA GLY A 34 8.54 3.85 -11.17
C GLY A 34 9.11 3.17 -9.93
N CYS A 35 8.71 1.90 -9.71
CA CYS A 35 9.00 1.16 -8.49
C CYS A 35 10.49 0.83 -8.30
N SER A 36 11.27 0.82 -9.38
CA SER A 36 12.65 0.36 -9.42
C SER A 36 12.83 -0.99 -8.71
N VAL A 37 14.03 -1.28 -8.23
CA VAL A 37 14.39 -2.54 -7.58
C VAL A 37 14.88 -2.30 -6.14
N LYS A 38 14.32 -1.29 -5.44
CA LYS A 38 14.86 -0.79 -4.16
C LYS A 38 13.86 -0.92 -3.02
N GLN A 39 14.39 -1.07 -1.80
CA GLN A 39 13.62 -1.19 -0.55
C GLN A 39 12.63 -0.03 -0.30
N ASN A 40 12.86 1.14 -0.90
CA ASN A 40 12.00 2.32 -0.74
C ASN A 40 10.54 2.05 -1.16
N THR A 41 10.35 1.24 -2.19
CA THR A 41 9.04 0.84 -2.72
C THR A 41 8.22 0.10 -1.68
N PHE A 42 8.83 -0.83 -0.95
CA PHE A 42 8.14 -1.56 0.11
C PHE A 42 7.73 -0.64 1.27
N LEU A 43 8.60 0.30 1.64
CA LEU A 43 8.28 1.28 2.68
C LEU A 43 7.13 2.21 2.26
N ALA A 44 7.08 2.59 0.99
CA ALA A 44 5.98 3.38 0.44
C ALA A 44 4.66 2.61 0.51
N ILE A 45 4.64 1.37 0.03
CA ILE A 45 3.45 0.49 0.09
C ILE A 45 2.99 0.26 1.53
N GLN A 46 3.92 -0.01 2.47
CA GLN A 46 3.60 -0.13 3.89
C GLN A 46 2.95 1.13 4.46
N THR A 47 3.44 2.30 4.07
CA THR A 47 2.90 3.58 4.52
C THR A 47 1.49 3.80 3.97
N ILE A 48 1.25 3.43 2.71
CA ILE A 48 -0.05 3.50 2.05
C ILE A 48 -1.04 2.56 2.76
N VAL A 49 -0.70 1.28 2.92
CA VAL A 49 -1.57 0.28 3.58
C VAL A 49 -2.00 0.75 4.96
N LYS A 50 -1.05 1.17 5.81
CA LYS A 50 -1.37 1.68 7.16
C LYS A 50 -2.26 2.93 7.13
N ALA A 51 -2.05 3.83 6.18
CA ALA A 51 -2.89 5.02 6.05
C ALA A 51 -4.32 4.66 5.65
N ILE A 52 -4.50 3.67 4.78
CA ILE A 52 -5.82 3.17 4.36
C ILE A 52 -6.52 2.49 5.54
N GLU A 53 -5.83 1.62 6.27
CA GLU A 53 -6.37 0.99 7.48
C GLU A 53 -6.83 2.04 8.51
N CYS A 54 -6.02 3.08 8.75
CA CYS A 54 -6.42 4.21 9.60
C CYS A 54 -7.67 4.92 9.08
N LYS A 55 -7.80 5.10 7.75
CA LYS A 55 -8.98 5.72 7.14
C LYS A 55 -10.25 4.89 7.39
N PHE A 56 -10.20 3.58 7.18
CA PHE A 56 -11.32 2.67 7.48
C PHE A 56 -11.71 2.73 8.96
N GLN A 57 -10.72 2.64 9.87
CA GLN A 57 -10.95 2.75 11.31
C GLN A 57 -11.59 4.09 11.70
N SER A 58 -11.13 5.21 11.12
CA SER A 58 -11.66 6.54 11.41
C SER A 58 -13.12 6.73 10.98
N GLN A 59 -13.62 5.88 10.06
CA GLN A 59 -15.01 5.88 9.60
C GLN A 59 -15.90 4.87 10.34
N GLY A 60 -15.38 4.22 11.40
CA GLY A 60 -16.12 3.19 12.13
C GLY A 60 -16.22 1.85 11.40
N LEU A 61 -15.55 1.71 10.24
CA LEU A 61 -15.45 0.46 9.48
C LEU A 61 -14.27 -0.36 10.01
N GLY A 62 -14.29 -0.62 11.32
CA GLY A 62 -13.26 -1.41 12.01
C GLY A 62 -13.15 -2.85 11.47
N PRO A 63 -12.32 -3.69 12.10
CA PRO A 63 -11.94 -5.00 11.58
C PRO A 63 -13.14 -5.83 11.07
N PRO A 64 -12.98 -6.58 9.97
CA PRO A 64 -11.71 -6.92 9.29
C PRO A 64 -11.05 -5.79 8.49
N THR A 65 -9.81 -5.97 8.03
CA THR A 65 -9.12 -5.07 7.09
C THR A 65 -9.43 -5.46 5.65
N PRO A 66 -9.43 -4.53 4.68
CA PRO A 66 -9.61 -4.88 3.28
C PRO A 66 -8.44 -5.72 2.76
N GLU A 67 -8.70 -6.46 1.68
CA GLU A 67 -7.65 -7.13 0.93
C GLU A 67 -6.88 -6.09 0.09
N PHE A 68 -5.56 -6.23 0.00
CA PHE A 68 -4.71 -5.34 -0.77
C PHE A 68 -4.07 -6.09 -1.94
N GLN A 69 -4.26 -5.57 -3.15
CA GLN A 69 -3.57 -6.03 -4.34
C GLN A 69 -2.62 -4.95 -4.86
N VAL A 70 -1.33 -5.24 -4.83
CA VAL A 70 -0.28 -4.27 -5.17
C VAL A 70 0.33 -4.62 -6.53
N PHE A 71 0.42 -3.62 -7.41
CA PHE A 71 1.09 -3.70 -8.70
C PHE A 71 2.37 -2.86 -8.67
N PHE A 72 3.47 -3.47 -9.10
CA PHE A 72 4.75 -2.79 -9.26
C PHE A 72 5.01 -2.59 -10.76
N SER A 73 5.19 -1.34 -11.17
CA SER A 73 5.40 -0.98 -12.58
C SER A 73 6.66 -0.12 -12.70
N ASP A 74 7.49 -0.47 -13.67
CA ASP A 74 8.65 0.33 -14.10
C ASP A 74 8.99 -0.01 -15.57
N GLN A 75 10.13 0.48 -16.05
CA GLN A 75 10.62 0.23 -17.39
C GLN A 75 10.91 -1.27 -17.61
N VAL A 76 10.77 -1.70 -18.86
CA VAL A 76 11.01 -3.10 -19.26
C VAL A 76 12.44 -3.57 -18.98
N SER A 77 13.39 -2.63 -18.90
CA SER A 77 14.80 -2.91 -18.57
C SER A 77 15.07 -3.14 -17.08
N ASP A 78 14.11 -2.85 -16.19
CA ASP A 78 14.29 -3.05 -14.76
C ASP A 78 14.25 -4.52 -14.36
N ASP A 79 15.01 -4.84 -13.30
CA ASP A 79 15.20 -6.22 -12.84
C ASP A 79 14.09 -6.64 -11.86
N PHE A 80 12.91 -6.95 -12.40
CA PHE A 80 11.78 -7.44 -11.61
C PHE A 80 12.08 -8.76 -10.86
N ASN A 81 13.02 -9.58 -11.35
CA ASN A 81 13.39 -10.81 -10.65
C ASN A 81 14.05 -10.51 -9.30
N LYS A 82 14.91 -9.49 -9.24
CA LYS A 82 15.45 -9.01 -7.96
C LYS A 82 14.37 -8.44 -7.05
N LEU A 83 13.41 -7.70 -7.60
CA LEU A 83 12.27 -7.20 -6.83
C LEU A 83 11.49 -8.38 -6.21
N PHE A 84 11.12 -9.37 -7.00
CA PHE A 84 10.37 -10.54 -6.53
C PHE A 84 11.18 -11.42 -5.57
N THR A 85 12.49 -11.52 -5.73
CA THR A 85 13.35 -12.26 -4.78
C THR A 85 13.43 -11.55 -3.42
N SER A 86 13.32 -10.23 -3.40
CA SER A 86 13.24 -9.45 -2.16
C SER A 86 11.85 -9.49 -1.49
N LEU A 87 10.81 -9.93 -2.22
CA LEU A 87 9.49 -10.27 -1.67
C LEU A 87 9.57 -11.67 -1.01
N SER A 88 10.37 -11.85 0.05
CA SER A 88 10.35 -13.14 0.73
C SER A 88 9.01 -13.31 1.48
N PRO A 89 8.41 -14.51 1.52
CA PRO A 89 7.16 -14.75 2.27
C PRO A 89 7.30 -14.50 3.78
N LYS A 90 8.53 -14.38 4.28
CA LYS A 90 8.85 -14.09 5.69
C LYS A 90 8.94 -12.59 5.97
N ASP A 91 9.20 -11.79 4.93
CA ASP A 91 9.09 -10.35 4.95
C ASP A 91 7.63 -10.01 4.64
N ASN A 92 6.73 -10.27 5.59
CA ASN A 92 5.35 -9.80 5.47
C ASN A 92 5.38 -8.27 5.36
N ILE A 93 5.37 -7.76 4.14
CA ILE A 93 5.30 -6.32 3.83
C ILE A 93 3.98 -5.74 4.38
N LEU A 94 3.03 -6.61 4.73
CA LEU A 94 1.70 -6.31 5.23
C LEU A 94 1.46 -6.77 6.69
N GLN A 95 2.51 -7.09 7.46
CA GLN A 95 2.41 -7.24 8.93
C GLN A 95 3.10 -6.09 9.68
#